data_AF-A0AB39YEB5-F1
#
_entry.id   AF-A0AB39YEB5-F1
#
_cell.length_a   1.000
_cell.length_b   1.000
_cell.length_c   1.000
_cell.angle_alpha   90.00
_cell.angle_beta   90.00
_cell.angle_gamma   90.00
#
_symmetry.space_group_name_H-M   'P 1'
#
loop_
_entity.id
_entity.type
_entity.pdbx_description
1 polymer ?
#
loop_
_entity_poly.entity_id
_entity_poly.type
_entity_poly.pdbx_seq_one_letter_code
_entity_poly.pdbx_strand_id
1 'polypeptide(L)'
;MADKDEAAASVAGDKTVDEVVERLLDKADSSGAALLGEGGLLTEITKAVLERALEAEMSEHLGYERGDSAGHGSGNSRNGTSPKRVLTDAGAVTLAVPRDRNGEFEPRLVPKNARRLAGFNDRILSLYARGMSVRDIRSHLAQIYGVEVSPDLISKVTDAVIDELVTWQNRPLDAVWPIIYIDALWVKIRSGSVTSKPVYLAVGVDMDGRKDVLGLWVGAEGEGATTWMAVLSELRNRGIEDVCIVVCDGLKGLPDAVTATWPKATVQTCVIHLTRASLRLSSVRDHPKLVPALRAIYTAPTETAAEQALDAFEASDLGERYPAIVRTWRSAWPEFTPYLAFPPAIRTVVYSTNMVESINSRLRKATRNRGHSPSEQAALKVLYLAVREQINPKARDANHVAPHWKEALNQFSLFFEDRLSIQ
;
A
#
# COMPACT_ATOMS: atom_id res chain seq x y z
N MET A 1 -28.76 -33.66 -32.10
CA MET A 1 -29.87 -32.97 -31.39
C MET A 1 -29.72 -33.16 -29.88
N ALA A 2 -28.49 -33.07 -29.36
CA ALA A 2 -28.13 -33.37 -27.97
C ALA A 2 -27.18 -32.31 -27.39
N ASP A 3 -27.10 -31.14 -28.03
CA ASP A 3 -26.08 -30.10 -27.76
C ASP A 3 -26.72 -28.74 -27.44
N LYS A 4 -28.06 -28.71 -27.26
CA LYS A 4 -28.83 -27.51 -26.86
C LYS A 4 -29.39 -27.59 -25.45
N ASP A 5 -29.53 -28.79 -24.88
CA ASP A 5 -30.08 -28.99 -23.53
C ASP A 5 -29.02 -28.87 -22.42
N GLU A 6 -27.73 -29.09 -22.74
CA GLU A 6 -26.64 -28.96 -21.77
C GLU A 6 -26.25 -27.49 -21.50
N ALA A 7 -26.48 -26.61 -22.47
CA ALA A 7 -26.29 -25.15 -22.32
C ALA A 7 -27.46 -24.46 -21.58
N ALA A 8 -28.63 -25.09 -21.48
CA ALA A 8 -29.79 -24.53 -20.79
C ALA A 8 -29.78 -24.82 -19.28
N ALA A 9 -29.14 -25.92 -18.85
CA ALA A 9 -29.05 -26.32 -17.45
C ALA A 9 -28.00 -25.53 -16.64
N SER A 10 -26.92 -25.05 -17.28
CA SER A 10 -25.87 -24.25 -16.60
C SER A 10 -26.27 -22.78 -16.36
N VAL A 11 -27.30 -22.29 -17.04
CA VAL A 11 -27.79 -20.90 -16.95
C VAL A 11 -28.89 -20.73 -15.88
N ALA A 12 -29.45 -21.83 -15.37
CA ALA A 12 -30.58 -21.79 -14.43
C ALA A 12 -30.15 -21.69 -12.94
N GLY A 13 -28.94 -22.13 -12.59
CA GLY A 13 -28.43 -22.10 -11.20
C GLY A 13 -27.91 -20.73 -10.74
N ASP A 14 -27.46 -19.90 -11.69
CA ASP A 14 -26.75 -18.64 -11.43
C ASP A 14 -27.69 -17.47 -11.03
N LYS A 15 -28.99 -17.57 -11.34
CA LYS A 15 -29.96 -16.48 -11.10
C LYS A 15 -30.41 -16.30 -9.65
N THR A 16 -30.08 -17.22 -8.74
CA THR A 16 -30.66 -17.22 -7.38
C THR A 16 -29.82 -16.47 -6.35
N VAL A 17 -28.54 -16.19 -6.63
CA VAL A 17 -27.66 -15.43 -5.73
C VAL A 17 -27.91 -13.94 -5.89
N ASP A 18 -27.89 -13.46 -7.12
CA ASP A 18 -28.11 -12.07 -7.47
C ASP A 18 -29.52 -11.61 -7.08
N GLU A 19 -30.58 -12.40 -7.34
CA GLU A 19 -31.95 -12.06 -6.92
C GLU A 19 -32.10 -11.96 -5.39
N VAL A 20 -31.33 -12.74 -4.63
CA VAL A 20 -31.36 -12.69 -3.16
C VAL A 20 -30.58 -11.47 -2.66
N VAL A 21 -29.42 -11.17 -3.24
CA VAL A 21 -28.63 -9.99 -2.88
C VAL A 21 -29.35 -8.70 -3.27
N GLU A 22 -29.97 -8.65 -4.45
CA GLU A 22 -30.75 -7.51 -4.96
C GLU A 22 -32.01 -7.28 -4.11
N ARG A 23 -32.74 -8.35 -3.74
CA ARG A 23 -33.85 -8.25 -2.76
C ARG A 23 -33.43 -7.79 -1.38
N LEU A 24 -32.20 -8.10 -0.94
CA LEU A 24 -31.68 -7.67 0.36
C LEU A 24 -31.19 -6.23 0.32
N LEU A 25 -30.66 -5.77 -0.81
CA LEU A 25 -30.31 -4.36 -1.05
C LEU A 25 -31.57 -3.48 -1.11
N ASP A 26 -32.61 -3.90 -1.85
CA ASP A 26 -33.91 -3.21 -1.90
C ASP A 26 -34.61 -3.15 -0.53
N LYS A 27 -34.45 -4.21 0.28
CA LYS A 27 -34.95 -4.23 1.66
C LYS A 27 -34.16 -3.28 2.56
N ALA A 28 -32.85 -3.10 2.36
CA ALA A 28 -32.05 -2.20 3.17
C ALA A 28 -32.41 -0.72 2.94
N ASP A 29 -32.64 -0.34 1.68
CA ASP A 29 -33.06 1.03 1.32
C ASP A 29 -34.47 1.36 1.81
N SER A 30 -35.35 0.36 1.93
CA SER A 30 -36.73 0.54 2.40
C SER A 30 -36.92 0.39 3.93
N SER A 31 -35.98 -0.24 4.65
CA SER A 31 -36.12 -0.55 6.08
C SER A 31 -35.25 0.29 7.03
N GLY A 32 -34.29 1.08 6.52
CA GLY A 32 -33.37 1.85 7.36
C GLY A 32 -32.47 0.97 8.24
N ALA A 33 -32.24 -0.28 7.83
CA ALA A 33 -31.47 -1.25 8.61
C ALA A 33 -30.02 -0.78 8.82
N ALA A 34 -29.51 -0.97 10.04
CA ALA A 34 -28.13 -0.63 10.38
C ALA A 34 -27.13 -1.40 9.52
N LEU A 35 -26.08 -0.71 9.05
CA LEU A 35 -25.02 -1.28 8.19
C LEU A 35 -24.23 -2.39 8.89
N LEU A 36 -24.01 -2.24 10.20
CA LEU A 36 -23.25 -3.12 11.08
C LEU A 36 -24.10 -3.51 12.29
N GLY A 37 -23.74 -4.60 12.96
CA GLY A 37 -24.46 -5.12 14.14
C GLY A 37 -25.36 -6.31 13.83
N GLU A 38 -25.85 -6.98 14.88
CA GLU A 38 -26.66 -8.21 14.76
C GLU A 38 -28.00 -7.89 14.07
N GLY A 39 -28.22 -8.48 12.88
CA GLY A 39 -29.38 -8.20 12.03
C GLY A 39 -29.17 -7.05 11.03
N GLY A 40 -27.97 -6.48 10.96
CA GLY A 40 -27.59 -5.51 9.93
C GLY A 40 -27.33 -6.15 8.57
N LEU A 41 -27.40 -5.35 7.51
CA LEU A 41 -27.28 -5.82 6.12
C LEU A 41 -26.03 -6.67 5.87
N LEU A 42 -24.87 -6.26 6.41
CA LEU A 42 -23.63 -7.00 6.26
C LEU A 42 -23.66 -8.35 6.98
N THR A 43 -24.39 -8.49 8.09
CA THR A 43 -24.55 -9.77 8.79
C THR A 43 -25.46 -10.72 8.02
N GLU A 44 -26.49 -10.23 7.33
CA GLU A 44 -27.37 -11.05 6.48
C GLU A 44 -26.66 -11.52 5.20
N ILE A 45 -25.88 -10.64 4.57
CA ILE A 45 -25.06 -11.02 3.40
C ILE A 45 -23.99 -12.04 3.80
N THR A 46 -23.29 -11.79 4.91
CA THR A 46 -22.29 -12.71 5.44
C THR A 46 -22.90 -14.07 5.76
N LYS A 47 -24.11 -14.09 6.34
CA LYS A 47 -24.89 -15.31 6.58
C LYS A 47 -25.14 -16.08 5.28
N ALA A 48 -25.72 -15.43 4.28
CA ALA A 48 -26.12 -16.07 3.03
C ALA A 48 -24.91 -16.66 2.27
N VAL A 49 -23.79 -15.93 2.26
CA VAL A 49 -22.53 -16.38 1.66
C VAL A 49 -21.98 -17.61 2.38
N LEU A 50 -21.89 -17.57 3.72
CA LEU A 50 -21.35 -18.67 4.51
C LEU A 50 -22.22 -19.92 4.44
N GLU A 51 -23.55 -19.77 4.46
CA GLU A 51 -24.48 -20.92 4.38
C GLU A 51 -24.42 -21.61 3.00
N ARG A 52 -24.32 -20.85 1.90
CA ARG A 52 -24.14 -21.43 0.56
C ARG A 52 -22.82 -22.17 0.42
N ALA A 53 -21.74 -21.57 0.90
CA ALA A 53 -20.43 -22.19 0.90
C ALA A 53 -20.41 -23.51 1.69
N LEU A 54 -21.10 -23.55 2.84
CA LEU A 54 -21.24 -24.77 3.63
C LEU A 54 -22.08 -25.85 2.95
N GLU A 55 -23.12 -25.48 2.20
CA GLU A 55 -23.88 -26.43 1.38
C GLU A 55 -23.06 -27.01 0.23
N ALA A 56 -22.17 -26.20 -0.37
CA ALA A 56 -21.22 -26.65 -1.39
C ALA A 56 -20.17 -27.62 -0.81
N GLU A 57 -19.58 -27.30 0.35
CA GLU A 57 -18.70 -28.23 1.07
C GLU A 57 -19.42 -29.56 1.40
N MET A 58 -20.71 -29.50 1.73
CA MET A 58 -21.53 -30.69 1.97
C MET A 58 -21.77 -31.51 0.68
N SER A 59 -21.98 -30.85 -0.46
CA SER A 59 -22.07 -31.52 -1.77
C SER A 59 -20.76 -32.25 -2.11
N GLU A 60 -19.63 -31.59 -1.90
CA GLU A 60 -18.31 -32.19 -2.12
C GLU A 60 -18.06 -33.38 -1.18
N HIS A 61 -18.38 -33.23 0.11
CA HIS A 61 -18.20 -34.28 1.12
C HIS A 61 -19.02 -35.54 0.82
N LEU A 62 -20.28 -35.37 0.40
CA LEU A 62 -21.18 -36.49 0.10
C LEU A 62 -21.02 -37.01 -1.33
N GLY A 63 -20.40 -36.23 -2.23
CA GLY A 63 -20.22 -36.57 -3.64
C GLY A 63 -21.47 -36.40 -4.50
N TYR A 64 -22.50 -35.69 -4.01
CA TYR A 64 -23.75 -35.45 -4.75
C TYR A 64 -24.52 -34.22 -4.23
N GLU A 65 -25.35 -33.64 -5.11
CA GLU A 65 -26.11 -32.43 -4.84
C GLU A 65 -27.40 -32.68 -4.04
N ARG A 66 -27.97 -31.61 -3.45
CA ARG A 66 -29.23 -31.73 -2.70
C ARG A 66 -30.36 -32.17 -3.64
N GLY A 67 -30.98 -33.32 -3.32
CA GLY A 67 -32.09 -33.86 -4.09
C GLY A 67 -31.66 -34.71 -5.29
N ASP A 68 -30.37 -34.96 -5.45
CA ASP A 68 -29.86 -35.85 -6.49
C ASP A 68 -30.16 -37.31 -6.16
N SER A 69 -30.57 -38.06 -7.17
CA SER A 69 -30.84 -39.49 -7.10
C SER A 69 -29.58 -40.33 -6.84
N ALA A 70 -28.40 -39.79 -7.15
CA ALA A 70 -27.10 -40.39 -6.81
C ALA A 70 -26.91 -40.59 -5.29
N GLY A 71 -27.64 -39.84 -4.46
CA GLY A 71 -27.60 -39.99 -3.00
C GLY A 71 -28.43 -41.16 -2.45
N HIS A 72 -29.19 -41.89 -3.28
CA HIS A 72 -29.98 -43.02 -2.82
C HIS A 72 -29.10 -44.26 -2.62
N GLY A 73 -28.97 -44.72 -1.37
CA GLY A 73 -28.19 -45.92 -1.05
C GLY A 73 -26.67 -45.71 -1.00
N SER A 74 -26.19 -44.46 -1.00
CA SER A 74 -24.78 -44.09 -0.92
C SER A 74 -24.14 -44.30 0.47
N GLY A 75 -24.91 -44.70 1.48
CA GLY A 75 -24.43 -44.98 2.83
C GLY A 75 -24.35 -43.78 3.78
N ASN A 76 -24.35 -42.54 3.26
CA ASN A 76 -24.49 -41.31 4.05
C ASN A 76 -25.45 -40.34 3.35
N SER A 77 -26.18 -39.54 4.11
CA SER A 77 -27.21 -38.65 3.57
C SER A 77 -27.28 -37.30 4.29
N ARG A 78 -27.66 -36.23 3.59
CA ARG A 78 -27.99 -34.94 4.23
C ARG A 78 -29.09 -35.12 5.28
N ASN A 79 -28.94 -34.49 6.44
CA ASN A 79 -29.84 -34.59 7.60
C ASN A 79 -30.17 -33.21 8.19
N GLY A 80 -30.61 -32.31 7.32
CA GLY A 80 -31.00 -30.94 7.68
C GLY A 80 -29.81 -30.07 8.13
N THR A 81 -30.12 -29.04 8.93
CA THR A 81 -29.14 -28.06 9.40
C THR A 81 -29.13 -27.96 10.92
N SER A 82 -28.07 -27.36 11.47
CA SER A 82 -27.97 -26.99 12.89
C SER A 82 -27.64 -25.51 13.03
N PRO A 83 -28.32 -24.77 13.93
CA PRO A 83 -28.02 -23.36 14.14
C PRO A 83 -26.67 -23.20 14.83
N LYS A 84 -25.84 -22.30 14.31
CA LYS A 84 -24.55 -21.96 14.90
C LYS A 84 -24.36 -20.45 14.89
N ARG A 85 -24.26 -19.86 16.08
CA ARG A 85 -23.91 -18.44 16.23
C ARG A 85 -22.40 -18.27 16.15
N VAL A 86 -21.94 -17.48 15.19
CA VAL A 86 -20.55 -17.11 14.99
C VAL A 86 -20.39 -15.60 15.05
N LEU A 87 -19.35 -15.14 15.73
CA LEU A 87 -18.98 -13.73 15.71
C LEU A 87 -18.14 -13.45 14.46
N THR A 88 -18.58 -12.54 13.61
CA THR A 88 -17.82 -12.04 12.45
C THR A 88 -17.41 -10.59 12.70
N ASP A 89 -16.56 -10.04 11.84
CA ASP A 89 -16.14 -8.64 11.94
C ASP A 89 -17.31 -7.66 11.67
N ALA A 90 -18.40 -8.12 11.03
CA ALA A 90 -19.62 -7.33 10.80
C ALA A 90 -20.65 -7.42 11.94
N GLY A 91 -20.48 -8.37 12.88
CA GLY A 91 -21.42 -8.64 13.97
C GLY A 91 -21.65 -10.13 14.19
N ALA A 92 -22.49 -10.47 15.18
CA ALA A 92 -22.88 -11.85 15.39
C ALA A 92 -23.83 -12.32 14.26
N VAL A 93 -23.54 -13.49 13.70
CA VAL A 93 -24.31 -14.12 12.64
C VAL A 93 -24.75 -15.50 13.12
N THR A 94 -26.04 -15.82 12.94
CA THR A 94 -26.55 -17.18 13.19
C THR A 94 -26.69 -17.93 11.87
N LEU A 95 -25.84 -18.93 11.67
CA LEU A 95 -25.75 -19.77 10.47
C LEU A 95 -26.57 -21.06 10.62
N ALA A 96 -27.17 -21.54 9.54
CA ALA A 96 -27.72 -22.87 9.39
C ALA A 96 -26.66 -23.81 8.79
N VAL A 97 -25.88 -24.47 9.64
CA VAL A 97 -24.79 -25.36 9.19
C VAL A 97 -25.37 -26.72 8.77
N PRO A 98 -25.15 -27.18 7.54
CA PRO A 98 -25.66 -28.46 7.06
C PRO A 98 -25.03 -29.63 7.81
N ARG A 99 -25.78 -30.72 7.91
CA ARG A 99 -25.35 -31.95 8.58
C ARG A 99 -25.56 -33.14 7.67
N ASP A 100 -24.67 -34.11 7.79
CA ASP A 100 -24.84 -35.45 7.26
C ASP A 100 -25.46 -36.37 8.34
N ARG A 101 -25.89 -37.56 7.94
CA ARG A 101 -26.58 -38.52 8.81
C ARG A 101 -25.62 -39.25 9.72
N ASN A 102 -24.38 -39.47 9.27
CA ASN A 102 -23.36 -40.19 10.02
C ASN A 102 -22.54 -39.27 10.94
N GLY A 103 -22.64 -37.94 10.77
CA GLY A 103 -21.93 -36.95 11.57
C GLY A 103 -20.46 -36.75 11.18
N GLU A 104 -20.10 -37.25 10.00
CA GLU A 104 -18.73 -37.29 9.47
C GLU A 104 -18.34 -35.97 8.78
N PHE A 105 -19.31 -35.10 8.46
CA PHE A 105 -19.03 -33.84 7.78
C PHE A 105 -18.20 -32.90 8.66
N GLU A 106 -16.98 -32.55 8.25
CA GLU A 106 -16.12 -31.57 8.92
C GLU A 106 -15.94 -30.31 8.05
N PRO A 107 -16.79 -29.27 8.25
CA PRO A 107 -16.72 -28.06 7.43
C PRO A 107 -15.40 -27.31 7.64
N ARG A 108 -14.79 -26.86 6.53
CA ARG A 108 -13.49 -26.16 6.53
C ARG A 108 -13.67 -24.67 6.74
N LEU A 109 -14.68 -24.08 6.11
CA LEU A 109 -14.99 -22.65 6.19
C LEU A 109 -15.45 -22.23 7.60
N VAL A 110 -16.26 -23.07 8.25
CA VAL A 110 -16.82 -22.82 9.60
C VAL A 110 -16.58 -24.03 10.49
N PRO A 111 -15.35 -24.21 11.03
CA PRO A 111 -14.95 -25.43 11.76
C PRO A 111 -15.88 -25.77 12.93
N LYS A 112 -16.06 -27.07 13.22
CA LYS A 112 -16.82 -27.52 14.39
C LYS A 112 -16.29 -26.81 15.66
N ASN A 113 -17.21 -26.30 16.49
CA ASN A 113 -16.92 -25.52 17.71
C ASN A 113 -16.35 -24.10 17.53
N ALA A 114 -16.01 -23.64 16.32
CA ALA A 114 -15.54 -22.28 16.11
C ALA A 114 -16.63 -21.24 16.41
N ARG A 115 -16.42 -20.37 17.41
CA ARG A 115 -17.36 -19.31 17.82
C ARG A 115 -17.10 -17.95 17.15
N ARG A 116 -15.98 -17.82 16.41
CA ARG A 116 -15.56 -16.60 15.72
C ARG A 116 -15.00 -16.95 14.34
N LEU A 117 -15.44 -16.21 13.31
CA LEU A 117 -14.90 -16.25 11.95
C LEU A 117 -14.14 -14.95 11.71
N ALA A 118 -12.88 -14.93 12.14
CA ALA A 118 -12.01 -13.78 11.96
C ALA A 118 -11.27 -13.84 10.61
N GLY A 119 -11.17 -12.72 9.92
CA GLY A 119 -10.15 -12.53 8.87
C GLY A 119 -10.59 -12.74 7.43
N PHE A 120 -11.88 -12.90 7.12
CA PHE A 120 -12.35 -12.86 5.73
C PHE A 120 -12.16 -11.46 5.13
N ASN A 121 -12.59 -10.43 5.86
CA ASN A 121 -12.39 -9.03 5.47
C ASN A 121 -10.90 -8.69 5.41
N ASP A 122 -10.10 -9.15 6.39
CA ASP A 122 -8.64 -8.95 6.36
C ASP A 122 -7.98 -9.57 5.12
N ARG A 123 -8.46 -10.73 4.65
CA ARG A 123 -7.98 -11.35 3.41
C ARG A 123 -8.35 -10.51 2.19
N ILE A 124 -9.58 -9.99 2.11
CA ILE A 124 -9.99 -9.06 1.05
C ILE A 124 -9.10 -7.81 1.05
N LEU A 125 -8.91 -7.20 2.22
CA LEU A 125 -8.06 -6.02 2.39
C LEU A 125 -6.60 -6.30 2.02
N SER A 126 -6.07 -7.48 2.35
CA SER A 126 -4.71 -7.89 1.98
C SER A 126 -4.55 -8.10 0.47
N LEU A 127 -5.49 -8.76 -0.18
CA LEU A 127 -5.49 -8.91 -1.65
C LEU A 127 -5.59 -7.54 -2.32
N TYR A 128 -6.42 -6.64 -1.76
CA TYR A 128 -6.55 -5.28 -2.23
C TYR A 128 -5.26 -4.46 -2.01
N ALA A 129 -4.59 -4.58 -0.87
CA ALA A 129 -3.31 -3.94 -0.58
C ALA A 129 -2.22 -4.36 -1.58
N ARG A 130 -2.23 -5.64 -2.00
CA ARG A 130 -1.28 -6.22 -2.96
C ARG A 130 -1.51 -5.84 -4.42
N GLY A 131 -2.51 -5.00 -4.69
CA GLY A 131 -2.74 -4.45 -6.02
C GLY A 131 -3.77 -5.22 -6.86
N MET A 132 -4.50 -6.18 -6.29
CA MET A 132 -5.51 -6.92 -7.04
C MET A 132 -6.74 -6.04 -7.31
N SER A 133 -7.26 -6.06 -8.54
CA SER A 133 -8.52 -5.38 -8.85
C SER A 133 -9.69 -6.05 -8.14
N VAL A 134 -10.84 -5.37 -8.03
CA VAL A 134 -12.07 -5.96 -7.49
C VAL A 134 -12.46 -7.24 -8.26
N ARG A 135 -12.23 -7.25 -9.58
CA ARG A 135 -12.47 -8.42 -10.44
C ARG A 135 -11.53 -9.58 -10.12
N ASP A 136 -10.24 -9.29 -9.91
CA ASP A 136 -9.25 -10.31 -9.55
C ASP A 136 -9.54 -10.91 -8.18
N ILE A 137 -9.91 -10.06 -7.20
CA ILE A 137 -10.29 -10.51 -5.85
C ILE A 137 -11.50 -11.42 -5.94
N ARG A 138 -12.54 -11.04 -6.69
CA ARG A 138 -13.72 -11.89 -6.91
C ARG A 138 -13.33 -13.24 -7.49
N SER A 139 -12.58 -13.25 -8.58
CA SER A 139 -12.16 -14.50 -9.25
C SER A 139 -11.33 -15.37 -8.32
N HIS A 140 -10.43 -14.77 -7.53
CA HIS A 140 -9.59 -15.50 -6.58
C HIS A 140 -10.40 -16.09 -5.41
N LEU A 141 -11.37 -15.34 -4.88
CA LEU A 141 -12.26 -15.83 -3.83
C LEU A 141 -13.16 -16.96 -4.34
N ALA A 142 -13.68 -16.86 -5.56
CA ALA A 142 -14.45 -17.92 -6.19
C ALA A 142 -13.60 -19.19 -6.38
N GLN A 143 -12.34 -19.06 -6.80
CA GLN A 143 -11.46 -20.20 -7.00
C GLN A 143 -11.06 -20.90 -5.69
N ILE A 144 -10.80 -20.14 -4.62
CA ILE A 144 -10.34 -20.71 -3.34
C ILE A 144 -11.50 -21.23 -2.49
N TYR A 145 -12.60 -20.48 -2.44
CA TYR A 145 -13.71 -20.76 -1.52
C TYR A 145 -14.94 -21.34 -2.21
N GLY A 146 -14.98 -21.42 -3.54
CA GLY A 146 -16.16 -21.87 -4.28
C GLY A 146 -17.34 -20.90 -4.20
N VAL A 147 -17.10 -19.64 -3.82
CA VAL A 147 -18.14 -18.64 -3.57
C VAL A 147 -17.98 -17.45 -4.51
N GLU A 148 -19.05 -17.15 -5.24
CA GLU A 148 -19.25 -15.91 -5.97
C GLU A 148 -19.43 -14.73 -5.00
N VAL A 149 -18.47 -13.79 -4.98
CA VAL A 149 -18.54 -12.58 -4.16
C VAL A 149 -18.86 -11.37 -5.05
N SER A 150 -19.89 -10.60 -4.71
CA SER A 150 -20.26 -9.43 -5.52
C SER A 150 -19.17 -8.34 -5.48
N PRO A 151 -18.95 -7.61 -6.59
CA PRO A 151 -18.05 -6.44 -6.62
C PRO A 151 -18.39 -5.38 -5.57
N ASP A 152 -19.67 -5.24 -5.25
CA ASP A 152 -20.18 -4.30 -4.27
C ASP A 152 -19.77 -4.69 -2.84
N LEU A 153 -19.78 -5.98 -2.51
CA LEU A 153 -19.30 -6.44 -1.21
C LEU A 153 -17.81 -6.13 -1.04
N ILE A 154 -16.99 -6.41 -2.05
CA ILE A 154 -15.56 -6.12 -2.03
C ILE A 154 -15.34 -4.61 -1.87
N SER A 155 -16.11 -3.79 -2.59
CA SER A 155 -16.03 -2.33 -2.49
C SER A 155 -16.37 -1.85 -1.08
N LYS A 156 -17.51 -2.29 -0.51
CA LYS A 156 -17.93 -1.97 0.86
C LYS A 156 -16.89 -2.37 1.91
N VAL A 157 -16.32 -3.58 1.82
CA VAL A 157 -15.25 -4.04 2.73
C VAL A 157 -14.02 -3.14 2.63
N THR A 158 -13.65 -2.73 1.42
CA THR A 158 -12.51 -1.82 1.25
C THR A 158 -12.83 -0.40 1.68
N ASP A 159 -14.07 0.07 1.53
CA ASP A 159 -14.47 1.42 1.94
C ASP A 159 -14.51 1.59 3.46
N ALA A 160 -14.67 0.50 4.22
CA ALA A 160 -14.58 0.52 5.67
C ALA A 160 -13.22 1.03 6.20
N VAL A 161 -12.15 1.00 5.40
CA VAL A 161 -10.83 1.53 5.80
C VAL A 161 -10.63 3.02 5.48
N ILE A 162 -11.63 3.70 4.92
CA ILE A 162 -11.54 5.14 4.60
C ILE A 162 -11.42 5.96 5.90
N ASP A 163 -12.20 5.64 6.92
CA ASP A 163 -12.12 6.34 8.21
C ASP A 163 -10.77 6.08 8.91
N GLU A 164 -10.24 4.85 8.79
CA GLU A 164 -8.89 4.52 9.23
C GLU A 164 -7.82 5.34 8.50
N LEU A 165 -7.96 5.50 7.18
CA LEU A 165 -7.08 6.34 6.36
C LEU A 165 -7.10 7.79 6.84
N VAL A 166 -8.29 8.38 7.01
CA VAL A 166 -8.42 9.76 7.49
C VAL A 166 -7.81 9.92 8.88
N THR A 167 -8.06 8.96 9.78
CA THR A 167 -7.47 8.96 11.12
C THR A 167 -5.94 8.87 11.04
N TRP A 168 -5.41 8.00 10.19
CA TRP A 168 -3.97 7.81 10.00
C TRP A 168 -3.29 9.04 9.36
N GLN A 169 -3.98 9.74 8.45
CA GLN A 169 -3.50 11.00 7.85
C GLN A 169 -3.44 12.13 8.88
N ASN A 170 -4.32 12.14 9.88
CA ASN A 170 -4.36 13.18 10.91
C ASN A 170 -3.67 12.76 12.22
N ARG A 171 -3.00 11.60 12.25
CA ARG A 171 -2.36 11.11 13.48
C ARG A 171 -1.25 12.07 13.94
N PRO A 172 -1.06 12.22 15.27
CA PRO A 172 0.08 12.97 15.80
C PRO A 172 1.38 12.30 15.37
N LEU A 173 2.40 13.12 15.13
CA LEU A 173 3.74 12.70 14.74
C LEU A 173 4.74 13.10 15.82
N ASP A 174 5.86 12.38 15.89
CA ASP A 174 6.94 12.71 16.81
C ASP A 174 7.52 14.08 16.51
N ALA A 175 8.00 14.77 17.56
CA ALA A 175 8.47 16.14 17.48
C ALA A 175 9.71 16.31 16.60
N VAL A 176 10.58 15.30 16.56
CA VAL A 176 11.89 15.41 15.92
C VAL A 176 12.14 14.23 14.99
N TRP A 177 12.47 14.54 13.73
CA TRP A 177 12.80 13.56 12.70
C TRP A 177 14.20 13.83 12.14
N PRO A 178 15.20 12.96 12.38
CA PRO A 178 16.53 13.12 11.79
C PRO A 178 16.53 13.25 10.27
N ILE A 179 15.70 12.47 9.57
CA ILE A 179 15.61 12.51 8.11
C ILE A 179 14.16 12.41 7.68
N ILE A 180 13.73 13.31 6.79
CA ILE A 180 12.49 13.18 6.01
C ILE A 180 12.83 13.11 4.53
N TYR A 181 12.30 12.11 3.84
CA TYR A 181 12.35 11.99 2.40
C TYR A 181 11.02 12.38 1.79
N ILE A 182 11.07 13.22 0.76
CA ILE A 182 9.91 13.64 -0.02
C ILE A 182 10.09 13.13 -1.44
N ASP A 183 9.13 12.32 -1.90
CA ASP A 183 9.13 11.74 -3.23
C ASP A 183 7.73 11.82 -3.87
N ALA A 184 7.64 11.51 -5.16
CA ALA A 184 6.39 11.47 -5.91
C ALA A 184 6.22 10.14 -6.66
N LEU A 185 5.03 9.57 -6.52
CA LEU A 185 4.59 8.39 -7.25
C LEU A 185 3.55 8.79 -8.29
N TRP A 186 3.83 8.56 -9.57
CA TRP A 186 2.85 8.83 -10.62
C TRP A 186 1.79 7.72 -10.67
N VAL A 187 0.54 8.09 -10.41
CA VAL A 187 -0.62 7.18 -10.40
C VAL A 187 -1.64 7.64 -11.43
N LYS A 188 -2.16 6.70 -12.24
CA LYS A 188 -3.26 6.99 -13.16
C LYS A 188 -4.57 7.04 -12.40
N ILE A 189 -5.25 8.18 -12.43
CA ILE A 189 -6.50 8.44 -11.69
C ILE A 189 -7.54 8.96 -12.68
N ARG A 190 -8.78 8.48 -12.55
CA ARG A 190 -9.92 8.99 -13.31
C ARG A 190 -10.54 10.19 -12.59
N SER A 191 -10.64 11.31 -13.29
CA SER A 191 -11.31 12.54 -12.86
C SER A 191 -11.97 13.17 -14.09
N GLY A 192 -13.08 12.57 -14.55
CA GLY A 192 -13.64 12.80 -15.89
C GLY A 192 -12.88 11.99 -16.95
N SER A 193 -11.61 12.34 -17.21
CA SER A 193 -10.68 11.56 -18.02
C SER A 193 -9.63 10.86 -17.15
N VAL A 194 -8.91 9.87 -17.72
CA VAL A 194 -7.80 9.21 -17.01
C VAL A 194 -6.53 10.04 -17.20
N THR A 195 -6.05 10.66 -16.13
CA THR A 195 -4.80 11.43 -16.13
C THR A 195 -3.78 10.82 -15.18
N SER A 196 -2.51 11.07 -15.46
CA SER A 196 -1.41 10.66 -14.58
C SER A 196 -1.17 11.78 -13.57
N LYS A 197 -1.50 11.55 -12.29
CA LYS A 197 -1.31 12.51 -11.20
C LYS A 197 -0.16 12.09 -10.29
N PRO A 198 0.65 13.03 -9.78
CA PRO A 198 1.63 12.72 -8.75
C PRO A 198 0.91 12.48 -7.42
N VAL A 199 1.31 11.44 -6.69
CA VAL A 199 1.01 11.27 -5.28
C VAL A 199 2.30 11.52 -4.52
N TYR A 200 2.31 12.62 -3.77
CA TYR A 200 3.43 12.99 -2.91
C TYR A 200 3.45 12.09 -1.68
N LEU A 201 4.66 11.65 -1.34
CA LEU A 201 4.94 10.74 -0.25
C LEU A 201 5.99 11.39 0.66
N ALA A 202 5.70 11.47 1.95
CA ALA A 202 6.69 11.81 2.97
C ALA A 202 7.04 10.55 3.77
N VAL A 203 8.32 10.21 3.82
CA VAL A 203 8.87 9.10 4.62
C VAL A 203 9.83 9.65 5.65
N GLY A 204 9.54 9.46 6.92
CA GLY A 204 10.41 9.83 8.04
C GLY A 204 11.29 8.67 8.47
N VAL A 205 12.46 8.99 9.01
CA VAL A 205 13.32 8.10 9.78
C VAL A 205 13.38 8.63 11.20
N ASP A 206 12.86 7.87 12.17
CA ASP A 206 12.82 8.30 13.57
C ASP A 206 14.19 8.14 14.26
N MET A 207 14.25 8.48 15.55
CA MET A 207 15.48 8.35 16.36
C MET A 207 15.96 6.90 16.52
N ASP A 208 15.06 5.92 16.44
CA ASP A 208 15.38 4.49 16.45
C ASP A 208 15.85 3.98 15.07
N GLY A 209 15.73 4.81 14.03
CA GLY A 209 16.06 4.48 12.65
C GLY A 209 14.93 3.76 11.93
N ARG A 210 13.74 3.72 12.51
CA ARG A 210 12.56 3.12 11.89
C ARG A 210 12.01 4.05 10.85
N LYS A 211 11.62 3.46 9.73
CA LYS A 211 11.03 4.17 8.61
C LYS A 211 9.52 4.17 8.74
N ASP A 212 8.93 5.36 8.73
CA ASP A 212 7.49 5.55 8.76
C ASP A 212 7.02 6.42 7.58
N VAL A 213 5.85 6.11 7.03
CA VAL A 213 5.20 6.96 6.05
C VAL A 213 4.39 8.01 6.81
N LEU A 214 4.83 9.26 6.73
CA LEU A 214 4.23 10.37 7.48
C LEU A 214 2.92 10.84 6.83
N GLY A 215 2.82 10.74 5.50
CA GLY A 215 1.60 11.08 4.78
C GLY A 215 1.65 10.81 3.28
N LEU A 216 0.48 10.96 2.66
CA LEU A 216 0.22 10.77 1.24
C LEU A 216 -0.73 11.86 0.75
N TRP A 217 -0.36 12.58 -0.31
CA TRP A 217 -1.16 13.67 -0.88
C TRP A 217 -1.26 13.53 -2.39
N VAL A 218 -2.46 13.60 -2.94
CA VAL A 218 -2.62 13.68 -4.40
C VAL A 218 -2.32 15.12 -4.82
N GLY A 219 -1.34 15.29 -5.71
CA GLY A 219 -0.98 16.60 -6.22
C GLY A 219 -1.99 17.12 -7.23
N ALA A 220 -2.24 18.43 -7.18
CA ALA A 220 -3.00 19.16 -8.18
C ALA A 220 -2.12 19.49 -9.42
N GLU A 221 -2.75 19.75 -10.55
CA GLU A 221 -2.05 20.19 -11.75
C GLU A 221 -1.54 21.63 -11.56
N GLY A 222 -0.22 21.86 -11.70
CA GLY A 222 0.34 23.18 -12.01
C GLY A 222 0.87 24.05 -10.85
N GLU A 223 0.66 23.73 -9.58
CA GLU A 223 1.09 24.60 -8.47
C GLU A 223 2.09 23.91 -7.51
N GLY A 224 3.39 24.15 -7.70
CA GLY A 224 4.45 23.51 -6.91
C GLY A 224 4.59 24.08 -5.49
N ALA A 225 4.88 25.37 -5.36
CA ALA A 225 5.26 25.97 -4.07
C ALA A 225 4.11 25.99 -3.04
N THR A 226 2.90 26.38 -3.45
CA THR A 226 1.72 26.42 -2.57
C THR A 226 1.37 25.04 -2.04
N THR A 227 1.46 24.02 -2.89
CA THR A 227 1.22 22.63 -2.50
C THR A 227 2.22 22.16 -1.46
N TRP A 228 3.51 22.44 -1.65
CA TRP A 228 4.53 22.07 -0.67
C TRP A 228 4.35 22.80 0.67
N MET A 229 4.03 24.10 0.65
CA MET A 229 3.72 24.83 1.88
C MET A 229 2.56 24.20 2.64
N ALA A 230 1.50 23.77 1.96
CA ALA A 230 0.37 23.09 2.60
C ALA A 230 0.78 21.74 3.23
N VAL A 231 1.48 20.90 2.47
CA VAL A 231 1.95 19.58 2.94
C VAL A 231 2.88 19.71 4.15
N LEU A 232 3.86 20.62 4.08
CA LEU A 232 4.82 20.80 5.17
C LEU A 232 4.18 21.46 6.40
N SER A 233 3.24 22.40 6.20
CA SER A 233 2.48 22.99 7.30
C SER A 233 1.59 21.95 8.00
N GLU A 234 0.97 21.04 7.25
CA GLU A 234 0.22 19.92 7.83
C GLU A 234 1.11 19.02 8.69
N LEU A 235 2.27 18.62 8.17
CA LEU A 235 3.25 17.82 8.91
C LEU A 235 3.68 18.50 10.21
N ARG A 236 3.95 19.81 10.15
CA ARG A 236 4.27 20.61 11.35
C ARG A 236 3.11 20.67 12.34
N ASN A 237 1.89 20.90 11.87
CA ASN A 237 0.69 20.97 12.71
C ASN A 237 0.36 19.63 13.39
N ARG A 238 0.78 18.51 12.79
CA ARG A 238 0.66 17.17 13.37
C ARG A 238 1.70 16.87 14.45
N GLY A 239 2.69 17.74 14.66
CA GLY A 239 3.63 17.65 15.76
C GLY A 239 5.10 17.77 15.39
N ILE A 240 5.47 17.76 14.10
CA ILE A 240 6.89 17.86 13.70
C ILE A 240 7.42 19.26 13.97
N GLU A 241 8.20 19.39 15.04
CA GLU A 241 8.85 20.63 15.46
C GLU A 241 10.19 20.84 14.77
N ASP A 242 10.96 19.76 14.56
CA ASP A 242 12.30 19.86 13.98
C ASP A 242 12.66 18.69 13.04
N VAL A 243 13.42 19.02 11.99
CA VAL A 243 13.91 18.08 10.99
C VAL A 243 15.36 18.39 10.64
N CYS A 244 16.29 17.45 10.84
CA CYS A 244 17.70 17.72 10.54
C CYS A 244 17.96 17.79 9.04
N ILE A 245 17.47 16.80 8.28
CA ILE A 245 17.72 16.68 6.84
C ILE A 245 16.40 16.41 6.11
N VAL A 246 16.09 17.22 5.10
CA VAL A 246 14.99 16.95 4.16
C VAL A 246 15.57 16.58 2.80
N VAL A 247 15.37 15.34 2.39
CA VAL A 247 15.87 14.79 1.12
C VAL A 247 14.76 14.81 0.07
N CYS A 248 14.98 15.44 -1.08
CA CYS A 248 13.96 15.57 -2.11
C CYS A 248 14.50 15.45 -3.55
N ASP A 249 13.61 15.22 -4.51
CA ASP A 249 13.93 15.09 -5.94
C ASP A 249 13.85 16.43 -6.70
N GLY A 250 14.70 17.40 -6.35
CA GLY A 250 14.85 18.66 -7.10
C GLY A 250 13.54 19.40 -7.41
N LEU A 251 12.54 19.26 -6.54
CA LEU A 251 11.18 19.73 -6.76
C LEU A 251 11.13 21.25 -6.62
N LYS A 252 10.63 21.94 -7.66
CA LYS A 252 10.55 23.41 -7.67
C LYS A 252 9.72 23.92 -6.48
N GLY A 253 10.28 24.90 -5.76
CA GLY A 253 9.65 25.56 -4.62
C GLY A 253 9.63 24.74 -3.32
N LEU A 254 10.05 23.47 -3.34
CA LEU A 254 10.15 22.67 -2.13
C LEU A 254 11.28 23.15 -1.20
N PRO A 255 12.51 23.48 -1.67
CA PRO A 255 13.56 24.00 -0.79
C PRO A 255 13.14 25.25 -0.02
N ASP A 256 12.47 26.19 -0.69
CA ASP A 256 11.95 27.42 -0.07
C ASP A 256 10.87 27.09 0.97
N ALA A 257 9.98 26.16 0.66
CA ALA A 257 8.91 25.74 1.57
C ALA A 257 9.47 25.02 2.82
N VAL A 258 10.50 24.19 2.65
CA VAL A 258 11.21 23.56 3.78
C VAL A 258 11.87 24.63 4.64
N THR A 259 12.59 25.57 4.04
CA THR A 259 13.26 26.66 4.77
C THR A 259 12.26 27.52 5.54
N ALA A 260 11.07 27.76 4.99
CA ALA A 260 10.00 28.48 5.68
C ALA A 260 9.38 27.69 6.84
N THR A 261 9.28 26.36 6.72
CA THR A 261 8.64 25.49 7.72
C THR A 261 9.59 25.09 8.85
N TRP A 262 10.81 24.68 8.50
CA TRP A 262 11.88 24.27 9.41
C TRP A 262 13.19 24.96 9.00
N PRO A 263 13.45 26.20 9.48
CA PRO A 263 14.60 27.01 9.03
C PRO A 263 15.98 26.40 9.31
N LYS A 264 16.06 25.46 10.25
CA LYS A 264 17.29 24.74 10.60
C LYS A 264 17.51 23.48 9.76
N ALA A 265 16.52 23.05 8.97
CA ALA A 265 16.62 21.83 8.17
C ALA A 265 17.59 22.04 6.99
N THR A 266 18.48 21.07 6.78
CA THR A 266 19.29 21.03 5.57
C THR A 266 18.47 20.40 4.45
N VAL A 267 18.19 21.16 3.40
CA VAL A 267 17.58 20.62 2.17
C VAL A 267 18.66 19.95 1.34
N GLN A 268 18.41 18.71 0.94
CA GLN A 268 19.33 17.89 0.18
C GLN A 268 18.66 17.32 -1.06
N THR A 269 19.29 17.45 -2.23
CA THR A 269 18.90 16.72 -3.43
C THR A 269 19.24 15.24 -3.27
N CYS A 270 18.28 14.38 -3.52
CA CYS A 270 18.45 12.93 -3.39
C CYS A 270 19.47 12.40 -4.41
N VAL A 271 20.58 11.85 -3.91
CA VAL A 271 21.63 11.21 -4.72
C VAL A 271 21.08 10.09 -5.61
N ILE A 272 20.09 9.35 -5.09
CA ILE A 272 19.46 8.23 -5.81
C ILE A 272 18.68 8.76 -7.02
N HIS A 273 17.87 9.79 -6.82
CA HIS A 273 17.12 10.41 -7.92
C HIS A 273 18.06 11.08 -8.92
N LEU A 274 19.11 11.77 -8.45
CA LEU A 274 20.11 12.38 -9.31
C LEU A 274 20.85 11.34 -10.18
N THR A 275 21.22 10.21 -9.59
CA THR A 275 21.82 9.07 -10.29
C THR A 275 20.84 8.48 -11.31
N ARG A 276 19.57 8.28 -10.94
CA ARG A 276 18.53 7.75 -11.86
C ARG A 276 18.26 8.70 -13.03
N ALA A 277 18.18 10.00 -12.76
CA ALA A 277 18.02 11.03 -13.78
C ALA A 277 19.18 10.98 -14.77
N SER A 278 20.40 10.78 -14.27
CA SER A 278 21.60 10.59 -15.09
C SER A 278 21.52 9.33 -15.97
N LEU A 279 21.18 8.18 -15.38
CA LEU A 279 21.10 6.91 -16.11
C LEU A 279 20.01 6.92 -17.19
N ARG A 280 18.89 7.64 -16.98
CA ARG A 280 17.82 7.82 -17.97
C ARG A 280 18.29 8.55 -19.24
N LEU A 281 19.32 9.38 -19.14
CA LEU A 281 19.88 10.15 -20.25
C LEU A 281 20.98 9.39 -21.02
N SER A 282 21.25 8.14 -20.65
CA SER A 282 22.38 7.36 -21.15
C SER A 282 21.96 6.01 -21.70
N SER A 283 22.85 5.41 -22.50
CA SER A 283 22.68 4.03 -22.97
C SER A 283 22.93 3.06 -21.82
N VAL A 284 22.10 2.01 -21.73
CA VAL A 284 22.27 0.91 -20.77
C VAL A 284 23.66 0.25 -20.86
N ARG A 285 24.28 0.27 -22.05
CA ARG A 285 25.63 -0.28 -22.28
C ARG A 285 26.72 0.47 -21.50
N ASP A 286 26.53 1.77 -21.25
CA ASP A 286 27.50 2.61 -20.56
C ASP A 286 27.23 2.69 -19.04
N HIS A 287 26.11 2.16 -18.55
CA HIS A 287 25.77 2.13 -17.10
C HIS A 287 26.89 1.55 -16.22
N PRO A 288 27.58 0.44 -16.58
CA PRO A 288 28.67 -0.09 -15.78
C PRO A 288 29.86 0.86 -15.60
N LYS A 289 30.03 1.84 -16.50
CA LYS A 289 31.08 2.88 -16.40
C LYS A 289 30.56 4.16 -15.76
N LEU A 290 29.31 4.53 -16.05
CA LEU A 290 28.66 5.72 -15.49
C LEU A 290 28.44 5.60 -13.98
N VAL A 291 27.95 4.45 -13.48
CA VAL A 291 27.64 4.30 -12.06
C VAL A 291 28.86 4.53 -11.16
N PRO A 292 30.05 3.93 -11.42
CA PRO A 292 31.26 4.24 -10.65
C PRO A 292 31.71 5.70 -10.77
N ALA A 293 31.63 6.30 -11.97
CA ALA A 293 32.03 7.68 -12.17
C ALA A 293 31.15 8.66 -11.37
N LEU A 294 29.83 8.47 -11.42
CA LEU A 294 28.90 9.26 -10.61
C LEU A 294 29.08 9.01 -9.11
N ARG A 295 29.40 7.76 -8.72
CA ARG A 295 29.71 7.42 -7.33
C ARG A 295 30.90 8.19 -6.78
N ALA A 296 31.97 8.35 -7.56
CA ALA A 296 33.13 9.12 -7.15
C ALA A 296 32.79 10.55 -6.71
N ILE A 297 31.78 11.17 -7.33
CA ILE A 297 31.30 12.52 -7.00
C ILE A 297 30.64 12.53 -5.62
N TYR A 298 29.67 11.65 -5.37
CA TYR A 298 28.88 11.65 -4.13
C TYR A 298 29.52 10.88 -2.96
N THR A 299 30.60 10.16 -3.19
CA THR A 299 31.40 9.57 -2.11
C THR A 299 32.69 10.32 -1.83
N ALA A 300 32.88 11.50 -2.43
CA ALA A 300 34.06 12.32 -2.20
C ALA A 300 34.17 12.76 -0.73
N PRO A 301 35.39 12.88 -0.18
CA PRO A 301 35.59 13.22 1.22
C PRO A 301 35.19 14.68 1.53
N THR A 302 35.39 15.60 0.58
CA THR A 302 35.14 17.03 0.72
C THR A 302 34.38 17.58 -0.49
N GLU A 303 33.77 18.75 -0.34
CA GLU A 303 33.12 19.46 -1.44
C GLU A 303 34.08 19.75 -2.60
N THR A 304 35.29 20.23 -2.31
CA THR A 304 36.33 20.46 -3.33
C THR A 304 36.69 19.19 -4.09
N ALA A 305 36.80 18.05 -3.40
CA ALA A 305 37.08 16.77 -4.06
C ALA A 305 35.89 16.29 -4.92
N ALA A 306 34.65 16.57 -4.48
CA ALA A 306 33.45 16.28 -5.27
C ALA A 306 33.39 17.14 -6.54
N GLU A 307 33.73 18.42 -6.43
CA GLU A 307 33.79 19.35 -7.57
C GLU A 307 34.84 18.90 -8.58
N GLN A 308 36.04 18.56 -8.12
CA GLN A 308 37.10 18.00 -8.97
C GLN A 308 36.66 16.69 -9.65
N ALA A 309 35.91 15.83 -8.96
CA ALA A 309 35.38 14.60 -9.55
C ALA A 309 34.31 14.90 -10.62
N LEU A 310 33.48 15.93 -10.42
CA LEU A 310 32.51 16.37 -11.43
C LEU A 310 33.20 17.01 -12.64
N ASP A 311 34.21 17.84 -12.43
CA ASP A 311 35.04 18.42 -13.50
C ASP A 311 35.73 17.32 -14.32
N ALA A 312 36.31 16.32 -13.64
CA ALA A 312 36.95 15.18 -14.30
C ALA A 312 35.92 14.32 -15.07
N PHE A 313 34.70 14.16 -14.55
CA PHE A 313 33.63 13.49 -15.27
C PHE A 313 33.21 14.28 -16.52
N GLU A 314 33.06 15.59 -16.41
CA GLU A 314 32.71 16.48 -17.51
C GLU A 314 33.74 16.43 -18.65
N ALA A 315 35.04 16.38 -18.32
CA ALA A 315 36.13 16.27 -19.29
C ALA A 315 36.37 14.84 -19.83
N SER A 316 35.62 13.84 -19.37
CA SER A 316 35.78 12.45 -19.82
C SER A 316 34.96 12.16 -21.10
N ASP A 317 35.32 11.10 -21.82
CA ASP A 317 34.53 10.59 -22.96
C ASP A 317 33.04 10.40 -22.63
N LEU A 318 32.71 10.07 -21.37
CA LEU A 318 31.33 9.92 -20.91
C LEU A 318 30.64 11.27 -20.71
N GLY A 319 31.35 12.26 -20.17
CA GLY A 319 30.84 13.62 -19.99
C GLY A 319 30.58 14.31 -21.33
N GLU A 320 31.52 14.19 -22.27
CA GLU A 320 31.38 14.71 -23.63
C GLU A 320 30.25 14.03 -24.39
N ARG A 321 30.07 12.71 -24.23
CA ARG A 321 28.97 11.95 -24.84
C ARG A 321 27.61 12.30 -24.22
N TYR A 322 27.58 12.57 -22.92
CA TYR A 322 26.36 12.79 -22.15
C TYR A 322 26.35 14.16 -21.42
N PRO A 323 26.45 15.29 -22.15
CA PRO A 323 26.55 16.63 -21.53
C PRO A 323 25.30 17.02 -20.74
N ALA A 324 24.15 16.39 -21.04
CA ALA A 324 22.94 16.57 -20.26
C ALA A 324 23.07 16.05 -18.82
N ILE A 325 23.89 15.01 -18.57
CA ILE A 325 24.17 14.51 -17.22
C ILE A 325 24.95 15.58 -16.45
N VAL A 326 26.01 16.12 -17.03
CA VAL A 326 26.82 17.19 -16.43
C VAL A 326 25.92 18.36 -16.04
N ARG A 327 25.07 18.84 -16.95
CA ARG A 327 24.13 19.92 -16.67
C ARG A 327 23.19 19.59 -15.51
N THR A 328 22.67 18.36 -15.43
CA THR A 328 21.81 17.93 -14.32
C THR A 328 22.54 18.00 -12.97
N TRP A 329 23.79 17.55 -12.89
CA TRP A 329 24.59 17.64 -11.66
C TRP A 329 24.94 19.08 -11.28
N ARG A 330 25.39 19.89 -12.25
CA ARG A 330 25.71 21.31 -12.03
C ARG A 330 24.50 22.12 -11.57
N SER A 331 23.32 21.85 -12.13
CA SER A 331 22.10 22.56 -11.77
C SER A 331 21.62 22.22 -10.36
N ALA A 332 21.85 20.97 -9.92
CA ALA A 332 21.49 20.50 -8.58
C ALA A 332 22.60 20.73 -7.54
N TRP A 333 23.74 21.29 -7.95
CA TRP A 333 24.94 21.39 -7.11
C TRP A 333 24.70 22.12 -5.77
N PRO A 334 24.02 23.28 -5.73
CA PRO A 334 23.78 24.01 -4.48
C PRO A 334 22.98 23.20 -3.45
N GLU A 335 21.99 22.41 -3.89
CA GLU A 335 21.21 21.53 -3.03
C GLU A 335 21.84 20.13 -2.89
N PHE A 336 22.87 19.81 -3.66
CA PHE A 336 23.57 18.53 -3.60
C PHE A 336 24.75 18.57 -2.62
N THR A 337 25.54 19.64 -2.57
CA THR A 337 26.74 19.70 -1.73
C THR A 337 26.50 19.74 -0.21
N PRO A 338 25.36 20.23 0.34
CA PRO A 338 25.19 20.36 1.79
C PRO A 338 25.44 19.06 2.58
N TYR A 339 25.03 17.89 2.08
CA TYR A 339 25.30 16.64 2.81
C TYR A 339 26.77 16.23 2.84
N LEU A 340 27.63 16.78 1.97
CA LEU A 340 29.08 16.57 2.02
C LEU A 340 29.72 17.25 3.24
N ALA A 341 28.98 18.08 3.99
CA ALA A 341 29.41 18.57 5.30
C ALA A 341 29.21 17.52 6.42
N PHE A 342 28.32 16.54 6.24
CA PHE A 342 28.01 15.57 7.30
C PHE A 342 29.11 14.53 7.49
N PRO A 343 29.23 13.91 8.69
CA PRO A 343 30.11 12.77 8.88
C PRO A 343 29.77 11.59 7.94
N PRO A 344 30.75 10.76 7.55
CA PRO A 344 30.54 9.64 6.62
C PRO A 344 29.39 8.70 7.01
N ALA A 345 29.21 8.41 8.30
CA ALA A 345 28.12 7.56 8.78
C ALA A 345 26.73 8.14 8.48
N ILE A 346 26.55 9.46 8.61
CA ILE A 346 25.31 10.15 8.21
C ILE A 346 25.15 10.08 6.68
N ARG A 347 26.21 10.36 5.91
CA ARG A 347 26.13 10.30 4.44
C ARG A 347 25.69 8.92 3.97
N THR A 348 26.27 7.85 4.52
CA THR A 348 25.94 6.46 4.16
C THR A 348 24.47 6.13 4.32
N VAL A 349 23.82 6.60 5.38
CA VAL A 349 22.37 6.40 5.53
C VAL A 349 21.57 7.29 4.58
N VAL A 350 21.97 8.56 4.41
CA VAL A 350 21.25 9.53 3.56
C VAL A 350 21.19 9.09 2.10
N TYR A 351 22.30 8.64 1.51
CA TYR A 351 22.33 8.19 0.10
C TYR A 351 21.98 6.71 -0.11
N SER A 352 21.62 5.98 0.95
CA SER A 352 21.27 4.56 0.85
C SER A 352 19.94 4.36 0.13
N THR A 353 19.95 3.52 -0.92
CA THR A 353 18.75 3.17 -1.69
C THR A 353 17.66 2.52 -0.83
N ASN A 354 18.05 1.80 0.23
CA ASN A 354 17.11 1.06 1.08
C ASN A 354 16.20 1.96 1.93
N MET A 355 16.56 3.24 2.10
CA MET A 355 15.81 4.17 2.96
C MET A 355 14.41 4.46 2.45
N VAL A 356 14.27 4.70 1.15
CA VAL A 356 12.96 5.05 0.55
C VAL A 356 12.54 4.02 -0.50
N GLU A 357 13.49 3.40 -1.21
CA GLU A 357 13.14 2.58 -2.38
C GLU A 357 12.34 1.32 -1.99
N SER A 358 12.57 0.78 -0.79
CA SER A 358 11.81 -0.35 -0.28
C SER A 358 10.32 -0.03 -0.13
N ILE A 359 9.97 1.17 0.34
CA ILE A 359 8.59 1.68 0.42
C ILE A 359 8.06 1.95 -0.98
N ASN A 360 8.79 2.75 -1.77
CA ASN A 360 8.39 3.13 -3.12
C ASN A 360 8.10 1.92 -4.02
N SER A 361 8.96 0.90 -4.00
CA SER A 361 8.80 -0.31 -4.81
C SER A 361 7.49 -1.03 -4.50
N ARG A 362 7.11 -1.10 -3.22
CA ARG A 362 5.85 -1.71 -2.78
C ARG A 362 4.64 -0.88 -3.19
N LEU A 363 4.70 0.44 -3.00
CA LEU A 363 3.63 1.34 -3.44
C LEU A 363 3.43 1.32 -4.96
N ARG A 364 4.53 1.27 -5.73
CA ARG A 364 4.50 1.08 -7.19
C ARG A 364 3.91 -0.28 -7.56
N LYS A 365 4.23 -1.35 -6.83
CA LYS A 365 3.65 -2.68 -7.06
C LYS A 365 2.14 -2.69 -6.81
N ALA A 366 1.67 -2.07 -5.72
CA ALA A 366 0.26 -2.01 -5.36
C ALA A 366 -0.59 -1.22 -6.37
N THR A 367 0.01 -0.25 -7.06
CA THR A 367 -0.69 0.61 -8.03
C THR A 367 -0.56 0.13 -9.48
N ARG A 368 0.57 -0.46 -9.87
CA ARG A 368 0.83 -0.89 -11.26
C ARG A 368 -0.17 -1.91 -11.79
N ASN A 369 -0.61 -2.86 -10.96
CA ASN A 369 -1.44 -3.98 -11.41
C ASN A 369 -2.91 -3.61 -11.73
N ARG A 370 -3.37 -2.40 -11.35
CA ARG A 370 -4.77 -1.97 -11.49
C ARG A 370 -5.08 -1.18 -12.76
N GLY A 371 -4.06 -0.76 -13.52
CA GLY A 371 -4.21 0.10 -14.69
C GLY A 371 -4.52 1.57 -14.33
N HIS A 372 -5.69 1.86 -13.75
CA HIS A 372 -6.06 3.19 -13.24
C HIS A 372 -7.00 3.10 -12.02
N SER A 373 -6.92 4.11 -11.14
CA SER A 373 -7.83 4.24 -10.01
C SER A 373 -9.10 5.01 -10.43
N PRO A 374 -10.29 4.62 -9.95
CA PRO A 374 -11.56 5.27 -10.33
C PRO A 374 -11.73 6.67 -9.72
N SER A 375 -11.02 6.98 -8.63
CA SER A 375 -11.01 8.28 -7.96
C SER A 375 -9.69 8.48 -7.19
N GLU A 376 -9.45 9.70 -6.72
CA GLU A 376 -8.31 10.03 -5.85
C GLU A 376 -8.37 9.26 -4.52
N GLN A 377 -9.55 9.21 -3.90
CA GLN A 377 -9.77 8.45 -2.67
C GLN A 377 -9.47 6.96 -2.86
N ALA A 378 -9.86 6.37 -4.00
CA ALA A 378 -9.52 4.98 -4.30
C ALA A 378 -8.00 4.76 -4.44
N ALA A 379 -7.29 5.71 -5.06
CA ALA A 379 -5.83 5.65 -5.15
C ALA A 379 -5.16 5.73 -3.77
N LEU A 380 -5.58 6.67 -2.93
CA LEU A 380 -5.08 6.82 -1.57
C LEU A 380 -5.39 5.60 -0.71
N LYS A 381 -6.59 5.03 -0.81
CA LYS A 381 -6.98 3.80 -0.11
C LYS A 381 -6.03 2.63 -0.43
N VAL A 382 -5.70 2.43 -1.70
CA VAL A 382 -4.75 1.38 -2.12
C VAL A 382 -3.36 1.61 -1.52
N LEU A 383 -2.86 2.84 -1.63
CA LEU A 383 -1.53 3.19 -1.14
C LEU A 383 -1.46 3.04 0.38
N TYR A 384 -2.46 3.53 1.10
CA TYR A 384 -2.59 3.37 2.54
C TYR A 384 -2.63 1.92 2.98
N LEU A 385 -3.42 1.07 2.32
CA LEU A 385 -3.46 -0.35 2.64
C LEU A 385 -2.10 -1.03 2.42
N ALA A 386 -1.36 -0.64 1.38
CA ALA A 386 0.00 -1.11 1.16
C ALA A 386 0.98 -0.63 2.24
N VAL A 387 0.84 0.62 2.71
CA VAL A 387 1.59 1.16 3.86
C VAL A 387 1.26 0.41 5.15
N ARG A 388 -0.03 0.16 5.40
CA ARG A 388 -0.54 -0.54 6.60
C ARG A 388 -0.02 -1.97 6.69
N GLU A 389 0.04 -2.70 5.56
CA GLU A 389 0.66 -4.03 5.52
C GLU A 389 2.17 -3.99 5.84
N GLN A 390 2.85 -2.90 5.46
CA GLN A 390 4.28 -2.75 5.64
C GLN A 390 4.69 -2.42 7.08
N ILE A 391 3.93 -1.57 7.77
CA ILE A 391 4.24 -1.13 9.14
C ILE A 391 3.71 -2.12 10.19
N ASN A 392 2.98 -3.15 9.78
CA ASN A 392 2.48 -4.17 10.69
C ASN A 392 3.64 -4.86 11.44
N PRO A 393 3.69 -4.85 12.79
CA PRO A 393 4.76 -5.48 13.57
C PRO A 393 4.92 -6.98 13.32
N LYS A 394 3.88 -7.65 12.80
CA LYS A 394 3.92 -9.06 12.40
C LYS A 394 4.57 -9.29 11.03
N ALA A 395 4.72 -8.24 10.22
CA ALA A 395 5.51 -8.31 9.01
C ALA A 395 6.97 -8.49 9.43
N ARG A 396 7.56 -9.65 9.11
CA ARG A 396 8.98 -9.98 9.35
C ARG A 396 9.90 -9.15 8.45
N ASP A 397 9.76 -7.84 8.42
CA ASP A 397 10.52 -7.00 7.51
C ASP A 397 11.73 -6.40 8.23
N ALA A 398 12.87 -7.08 8.08
CA ALA A 398 14.18 -6.60 8.51
C ALA A 398 14.55 -5.23 7.89
N ASN A 399 13.79 -4.75 6.91
CA ASN A 399 13.94 -3.44 6.29
C ASN A 399 13.18 -2.32 7.01
N HIS A 400 12.60 -2.53 8.20
CA HIS A 400 11.93 -1.44 8.91
C HIS A 400 12.93 -0.43 9.50
N VAL A 401 14.11 -0.92 9.92
CA VAL A 401 15.19 -0.09 10.47
C VAL A 401 16.25 0.19 9.40
N ALA A 402 16.76 1.41 9.38
CA ALA A 402 17.85 1.82 8.51
C ALA A 402 19.14 1.01 8.81
N PRO A 403 19.79 0.42 7.80
CA PRO A 403 21.11 -0.18 7.97
C PRO A 403 22.11 0.85 8.50
N HIS A 404 23.06 0.44 9.35
CA HIS A 404 24.08 1.31 9.95
C HIS A 404 23.53 2.45 10.84
N TRP A 405 22.25 2.40 11.23
CA TRP A 405 21.63 3.51 11.93
C TRP A 405 22.30 3.87 13.26
N LYS A 406 22.70 2.90 14.08
CA LYS A 406 23.33 3.19 15.38
C LYS A 406 24.62 4.00 15.25
N GLU A 407 25.40 3.72 14.22
CA GLU A 407 26.64 4.47 13.93
C GLU A 407 26.31 5.88 13.43
N ALA A 408 25.33 6.00 12.54
CA ALA A 408 24.85 7.29 12.07
C ALA A 408 24.24 8.13 13.19
N LEU A 409 23.42 7.53 14.07
CA LEU A 409 22.75 8.19 15.18
C LEU A 409 23.75 8.83 16.15
N ASN A 410 24.83 8.13 16.48
CA ASN A 410 25.93 8.69 17.28
C ASN A 410 26.51 9.95 16.62
N GLN A 411 26.72 9.93 15.30
CA GLN A 411 27.19 11.11 14.58
C GLN A 411 26.11 12.21 14.47
N PHE A 412 24.84 11.85 14.34
CA PHE A 412 23.72 12.78 14.37
C PHE A 412 23.68 13.54 15.71
N SER A 413 23.84 12.85 16.84
CA SER A 413 23.88 13.47 18.17
C SER A 413 25.03 14.45 18.36
N LEU A 414 26.18 14.20 17.74
CA LEU A 414 27.34 15.10 17.80
C LEU A 414 27.18 16.28 16.84
N PHE A 415 26.68 16.04 15.63
CA PHE A 415 26.59 17.06 14.59
C PHE A 415 25.38 17.99 14.79
N PHE A 416 24.29 17.48 15.39
CA PHE A 416 23.05 18.20 15.67
C PHE A 416 22.75 18.24 17.18
N GLU A 417 23.78 18.41 18.02
CA GLU A 417 23.73 18.35 19.48
C GLU A 417 22.58 19.19 20.09
N ASP A 418 22.40 20.43 19.63
CA ASP A 418 21.36 21.34 20.13
C ASP A 418 19.93 21.02 19.64
N ARG A 419 19.76 19.94 18.87
CA ARG A 419 18.50 19.61 18.18
C ARG A 419 17.99 18.22 18.52
N LEU A 420 18.89 17.26 18.73
CA LEU A 420 18.55 15.86 18.98
C LEU A 420 18.78 15.54 20.47
N SER A 421 17.74 15.71 21.29
CA SER A 421 17.78 15.29 22.69
C SER A 421 17.69 13.77 22.79
N ILE A 422 18.82 13.08 22.93
CA ILE A 422 18.83 11.67 23.34
C ILE A 422 18.84 11.65 24.86
N GLN A 423 17.68 11.43 25.49
CA GLN A 423 17.59 11.14 26.93
C GLN A 423 17.90 9.67 27.21
#